data_AF-A0A7C5CGU1-F1
#
_entry.id   AF-A0A7C5CGU1-F1
#
_cell.length_a   1.000
_cell.length_b   1.000
_cell.length_c   1.000
_cell.angle_alpha   90.00
_cell.angle_beta   90.00
_cell.angle_gamma   90.00
#
_symmetry.space_group_name_H-M   'P 1'
#
loop_
_entity.id
_entity.type
_entity.pdbx_description
1 polymer ?
#
loop_
_entity_poly.entity_id
_entity_poly.type
_entity_poly.pdbx_seq_one_letter_code
_entity_poly.pdbx_strand_id
1 'polypeptide(L)' 'MANFETILEHQDPSVLRVIVVALRAHGFHPEDEGLAGVLGTPGLIPPKGRGIVVPSVEAADARLLANALLEEMMRQD' A
#
# COMPACT_ATOMS: atom_id res chain seq x y z
N MET A 1 -4.49 21.68 0.40
CA MET A 1 -4.37 20.44 1.21
C MET A 1 -3.89 19.35 0.26
N ALA A 2 -2.91 18.53 0.65
CA ALA A 2 -2.54 17.38 -0.15
C ALA A 2 -3.73 16.40 -0.17
N ASN A 3 -4.23 16.06 -1.35
CA ASN A 3 -5.26 15.04 -1.50
C ASN A 3 -4.60 13.69 -1.63
N PHE A 4 -5.20 12.66 -1.05
CA PHE A 4 -4.66 11.31 -1.02
C PHE A 4 -5.69 10.31 -1.55
N GLU A 5 -5.20 9.24 -2.17
CA GLU A 5 -6.03 8.20 -2.75
C GLU A 5 -5.51 6.82 -2.38
N THR A 6 -6.43 5.93 -2.00
CA THR A 6 -6.16 4.51 -1.89
C THR A 6 -5.95 3.93 -3.29
N ILE A 7 -4.80 3.30 -3.51
CA ILE A 7 -4.46 2.70 -4.81
C ILE A 7 -4.55 1.18 -4.81
N LEU A 8 -4.42 0.54 -3.65
CA LEU A 8 -4.47 -0.91 -3.51
C LEU A 8 -4.93 -1.30 -2.10
N GLU A 9 -5.78 -2.31 -1.98
CA GLU A 9 -6.15 -2.96 -0.71
C GLU A 9 -5.80 -4.45 -0.79
N HIS A 10 -5.24 -5.00 0.28
CA HIS A 10 -4.95 -6.43 0.36
C HIS A 10 -5.06 -6.92 1.82
N GLN A 11 -5.37 -8.20 2.00
CA GLN A 11 -5.54 -8.78 3.35
C GLN A 11 -4.20 -9.13 3.99
N ASP A 12 -3.22 -9.60 3.21
CA ASP A 12 -1.88 -9.89 3.71
C ASP A 12 -1.06 -8.59 3.87
N PRO A 13 -0.69 -8.19 5.10
CA PRO A 13 0.14 -7.01 5.34
C PRO A 13 1.57 -7.15 4.83
N SER A 14 2.06 -8.37 4.62
CA SER A 14 3.39 -8.64 4.06
C SER A 14 3.44 -8.20 2.60
N VAL A 15 2.40 -8.53 1.83
CA VAL A 15 2.24 -8.09 0.42
C VAL A 15 2.25 -6.57 0.34
N LEU A 16 1.42 -5.91 1.16
CA LEU A 16 1.36 -4.44 1.18
C LEU A 16 2.70 -3.81 1.53
N ARG A 17 3.45 -4.40 2.48
CA ARG A 17 4.76 -3.89 2.87
C ARG A 17 5.78 -3.96 1.75
N VAL A 18 5.79 -5.05 0.98
CA VAL A 18 6.67 -5.21 -0.19
C VAL A 18 6.32 -4.15 -1.25
N ILE A 19 5.03 -3.96 -1.54
CA ILE A 19 4.58 -2.99 -2.54
C ILE A 19 4.91 -1.55 -2.11
N VAL A 20 4.75 -1.20 -0.83
CA VAL A 20 5.18 0.11 -0.30
C VAL A 20 6.67 0.35 -0.50
N VAL A 21 7.51 -0.66 -0.23
CA VAL A 21 8.97 -0.56 -0.45
C VAL A 21 9.28 -0.34 -1.92
N ALA A 22 8.63 -1.08 -2.81
CA ALA A 22 8.81 -0.91 -4.26
C ALA A 22 8.38 0.49 -4.72
N LEU A 23 7.21 0.96 -4.32
CA LEU A 23 6.73 2.31 -4.64
C LEU A 23 7.74 3.39 -4.22
N ARG A 24 8.28 3.31 -3.00
CA ARG A 24 9.33 4.24 -2.53
C ARG A 24 10.61 4.16 -3.36
N ALA A 25 11.04 2.96 -3.74
CA ALA A 25 12.21 2.77 -4.60
C ALA A 25 12.02 3.38 -6.01
N HIS A 26 10.79 3.49 -6.46
CA HIS A 26 10.40 4.14 -7.72
C HIS A 26 10.07 5.64 -7.58
N GLY A 27 10.26 6.23 -6.40
CA GLY A 27 10.09 7.67 -6.18
C GLY A 27 8.67 8.11 -5.82
N PHE A 28 7.76 7.17 -5.57
CA PHE A 28 6.42 7.46 -5.03
C PHE A 28 6.47 7.71 -3.52
N HIS A 29 5.43 8.35 -2.99
CA HIS A 29 5.30 8.82 -1.61
C HIS A 29 4.11 8.21 -0.89
N PRO A 30 4.04 6.87 -0.74
CA PRO A 30 2.97 6.23 0.01
C PRO A 30 3.00 6.63 1.49
N GLU A 31 1.82 6.91 2.05
CA GLU A 31 1.66 7.19 3.48
C GLU A 31 1.98 5.97 4.34
N ASP A 32 2.58 6.23 5.51
CA ASP A 32 2.91 5.20 6.49
C ASP A 32 1.67 4.64 7.24
N GLU A 33 0.47 5.20 7.03
CA GLU A 33 -0.74 4.85 7.78
C GLU A 33 -1.16 3.38 7.63
N GLY A 34 -0.72 2.68 6.56
CA GLY A 34 -0.91 1.24 6.40
C GLY A 34 0.12 0.34 7.10
N LEU A 35 1.23 0.89 7.59
CA LEU A 35 2.28 0.12 8.29
C LEU A 35 2.38 0.48 9.77
N ALA A 36 1.90 1.66 10.15
CA ALA A 36 1.67 2.02 11.54
C ALA A 36 0.41 1.32 12.04
N GLY A 37 0.57 0.07 12.51
CA GLY A 37 -0.38 -0.46 13.49
C GLY A 37 -0.56 0.57 14.59
N VAL A 38 -1.79 1.06 14.74
CA VAL A 38 -2.14 2.06 15.75
C VAL A 38 -1.57 1.62 17.09
N LEU A 39 -0.74 2.48 17.69
CA LEU A 39 -0.27 2.48 19.07
C LEU A 39 -0.48 1.17 19.86
N GLY A 40 0.59 0.38 19.99
CA GLY A 40 0.83 -0.44 21.17
C GLY A 40 -0.07 -1.67 21.41
N THR A 41 -0.97 -2.04 20.49
CA THR A 41 -1.75 -3.27 20.63
C THR A 41 -1.43 -4.25 19.49
N PRO A 42 -0.80 -5.40 19.78
CA PRO A 42 -0.69 -6.48 18.81
C PRO A 42 -2.09 -7.00 18.51
N GLY A 43 -2.56 -6.88 17.25
CA GLY A 43 -3.72 -7.63 16.77
C GLY A 43 -4.95 -6.85 16.31
N LEU A 44 -4.98 -5.51 16.37
CA LEU A 44 -6.08 -4.76 15.74
C LEU A 44 -5.80 -4.52 14.26
N ILE A 45 -6.16 -5.51 13.45
CA ILE A 45 -6.25 -5.36 11.99
C ILE A 45 -7.59 -4.65 11.72
N PRO A 46 -7.62 -3.45 11.10
CA PRO A 46 -8.89 -2.84 10.73
C PRO A 46 -9.69 -3.81 9.84
N PRO A 47 -11.02 -3.92 10.00
CA PRO A 47 -11.86 -4.87 9.27
C PRO A 47 -11.92 -4.59 7.75
N LYS A 48 -11.47 -3.41 7.32
CA LYS A 48 -11.15 -3.12 5.92
C LYS A 48 -9.64 -3.27 5.75
N GLY A 49 -9.22 -4.07 4.77
CA GLY A 49 -7.82 -4.35 4.48
C GLY A 49 -6.98 -3.08 4.51
N ARG A 50 -5.73 -3.19 4.95
CA ARG A 50 -4.83 -2.02 4.94
C ARG A 50 -4.68 -1.57 3.49
N GLY A 51 -5.04 -0.33 3.23
CA GLY A 51 -4.87 0.29 1.92
C GLY A 51 -3.48 0.89 1.81
N ILE A 52 -2.90 0.85 0.61
CA ILE A 52 -1.79 1.73 0.26
C ILE A 52 -2.41 3.04 -0.22
N VAL A 53 -2.03 4.13 0.44
CA VAL A 53 -2.51 5.48 0.16
C VAL A 53 -1.33 6.31 -0.34
N VAL A 54 -1.54 7.09 -1.40
CA VAL A 54 -0.51 7.97 -2.01
C VAL A 54 -1.12 9.34 -2.33
N PRO A 55 -0.31 10.40 -2.49
CA PRO A 55 -0.81 11.67 -3.01
C PRO A 55 -1.54 11.50 -4.34
N SER A 56 -2.71 12.12 -4.49
CA SER A 56 -3.55 12.02 -5.69
C SER A 56 -2.82 12.35 -6.99
N VAL A 57 -1.80 13.22 -6.92
CA VAL A 57 -1.00 13.62 -8.09
C VAL A 57 -0.20 12.47 -8.71
N GLU A 58 0.09 11.42 -7.94
CA GLU A 58 0.85 10.25 -8.38
C GLU A 58 0.00 8.96 -8.35
N ALA A 59 -1.27 9.03 -7.95
CA ALA A 59 -2.12 7.87 -7.72
C ALA A 59 -2.34 7.01 -8.96
N ALA A 60 -2.45 7.60 -10.15
CA ALA A 60 -2.65 6.86 -11.39
C ALA A 60 -1.44 5.96 -11.72
N ASP A 61 -0.23 6.51 -11.66
CA ASP A 61 1.01 5.80 -11.98
C ASP A 61 1.37 4.81 -10.88
N ALA A 62 1.19 5.21 -9.62
CA ALA A 62 1.43 4.34 -8.46
C ALA A 62 0.49 3.12 -8.47
N ARG A 63 -0.79 3.30 -8.85
CA ARG A 63 -1.76 2.21 -8.99
C ARG A 63 -1.34 1.23 -10.09
N LEU A 64 -0.82 1.71 -11.21
CA LEU A 64 -0.33 0.86 -12.29
C LEU A 64 0.82 -0.04 -11.82
N LEU A 65 1.83 0.54 -11.16
CA LEU A 65 2.95 -0.22 -10.61
C LEU A 65 2.49 -1.20 -9.52
N ALA A 66 1.65 -0.75 -8.58
CA ALA A 66 1.17 -1.57 -7.47
C ALA A 66 0.40 -2.81 -7.96
N ASN A 67 -0.48 -2.65 -8.95
CA ASN A 67 -1.23 -3.77 -9.53
C ASN A 67 -0.33 -4.75 -10.28
N ALA A 68 0.62 -4.25 -11.07
CA ALA A 68 1.55 -5.11 -11.80
C ALA A 68 2.41 -5.96 -10.84
N LEU A 69 2.87 -5.36 -9.73
CA LEU A 69 3.62 -6.08 -8.69
C LEU A 69 2.74 -7.12 -7.99
N LEU A 70 1.50 -6.77 -7.64
CA LEU A 70 0.58 -7.72 -7.01
C LEU A 70 0.30 -8.91 -7.94
N GLU A 71 0.01 -8.66 -9.21
CA GLU A 71 -0.22 -9.72 -10.20
C GLU A 71 0.99 -10.66 -10.35
N GLU A 72 2.22 -10.12 -10.33
CA GLU A 72 3.43 -10.94 -10.38
C GLU A 72 3.61 -11.77 -9.11
N MET A 73 3.37 -11.19 -7.93
CA MET A 73 3.45 -11.93 -6.66
C MET A 73 2.46 -13.08 -6.61
N MET A 74 1.21 -12.86 -7.03
CA MET A 74 0.15 -13.89 -7.03
C MET A 74 0.35 -14.98 -8.08
N ARG A 75 1.23 -14.78 -9.07
CA ARG A 75 1.56 -15.78 -10.09
C ARG A 75 2.60 -16.80 -9.61
N GLN A 76 3.35 -16.45 -8.57
CA GLN A 76 4.49 -17.21 -8.06
C GLN A 76 4.10 -18.17 -6.92
N ASP A 77 2.81 -18.24 -6.55
CA ASP A 77 2.18 -19.21 -5.63
C ASP A 77 1.50 -20.36 -6.39
#